data_AF-A0A1B4FNG4-F1
#
_entry.id   AF-A0A1B4FNG4-F1
#
_cell.length_a   1.000
_cell.length_b   1.000
_cell.length_c   1.000
_cell.angle_alpha   90.00
_cell.angle_beta   90.00
_cell.angle_gamma   90.00
#
_symmetry.space_group_name_H-M   'P 1'
#
loop_
_entity.id
_entity.type
_entity.pdbx_description
1 polymer ?
#
loop_
_entity_poly.entity_id
_entity_poly.type
_entity_poly.pdbx_seq_one_letter_code
_entity_poly.pdbx_strand_id
1 'polypeptide(L)'
;MAKTATPGASASDPGSGPLPENYEAALAELEALIARMEGGTLSLEDSLAAYRRGAALVAFCQQQLEKAEQQVRVLDGATLKPLSAGTAAADGGDDDL
;
A
#
# COMPACT_ATOMS: atom_id res chain seq x y z
N MET A 1 -11.17 0.75 -53.46
CA MET A 1 -11.72 0.10 -52.25
C MET A 1 -10.92 -1.16 -51.98
N ALA A 2 -10.05 -1.17 -50.97
CA ALA A 2 -9.54 -2.38 -50.29
C ALA A 2 -8.75 -1.91 -49.07
N LYS A 3 -9.37 -1.98 -47.89
CA LYS A 3 -8.75 -1.78 -46.59
C LYS A 3 -8.55 -3.15 -45.99
N THR A 4 -7.32 -3.64 -45.92
CA THR A 4 -6.98 -4.87 -45.18
C THR A 4 -5.53 -4.81 -44.69
N ALA A 5 -5.38 -4.62 -43.38
CA ALA A 5 -4.35 -5.24 -42.52
C ALA A 5 -4.63 -4.77 -41.08
N THR A 6 -5.43 -5.56 -40.32
CA THR A 6 -4.96 -6.34 -39.16
C THR A 6 -4.68 -5.48 -37.92
N PRO A 7 -5.55 -5.51 -36.88
CA PRO A 7 -5.15 -5.04 -35.56
C PRO A 7 -4.21 -6.11 -34.98
N GLY A 8 -2.91 -5.81 -35.00
CA GLY A 8 -1.90 -6.62 -34.31
C GLY A 8 -2.26 -6.73 -32.84
N ALA A 9 -2.26 -7.97 -32.36
CA ALA A 9 -2.68 -8.38 -31.05
C ALA A 9 -2.07 -7.51 -29.93
N SER A 10 -2.95 -7.08 -29.03
CA SER A 10 -2.62 -6.60 -27.70
C SER A 10 -1.90 -7.73 -26.96
N ALA A 11 -0.58 -7.75 -27.01
CA ALA A 11 0.23 -8.61 -26.16
C ALA A 11 0.11 -8.06 -24.74
N SER A 12 -0.66 -8.76 -23.92
CA SER A 12 -0.82 -8.50 -22.49
C SER A 12 0.57 -8.45 -21.84
N ASP A 13 0.88 -7.35 -21.15
CA ASP A 13 2.14 -7.19 -20.44
C ASP A 13 2.21 -8.27 -19.33
N PRO A 14 3.12 -9.26 -19.39
CA PRO A 14 3.14 -10.37 -18.45
C PRO A 14 3.52 -9.94 -17.02
N GLY A 15 3.93 -8.67 -16.82
CA GLY A 15 4.18 -8.08 -15.50
C GLY A 15 2.96 -7.43 -14.83
N SER A 16 1.85 -7.25 -15.54
CA SER A 16 0.65 -6.51 -15.07
C SER A 16 -0.50 -7.43 -14.67
N GLY A 17 -0.20 -8.52 -13.96
CA GLY A 17 -1.24 -9.34 -13.32
C GLY A 17 -2.07 -8.52 -12.31
N PRO A 18 -3.24 -9.01 -11.88
CA PRO A 18 -4.01 -8.36 -10.82
C PRO A 18 -3.15 -8.18 -9.56
N LEU A 19 -3.39 -7.08 -8.85
CA LEU A 19 -2.73 -6.84 -7.57
C LEU A 19 -3.26 -7.84 -6.52
N PRO A 20 -2.40 -8.24 -5.56
CA PRO A 20 -2.77 -9.14 -4.47
C PRO A 20 -3.84 -8.53 -3.55
N GLU A 21 -4.61 -9.39 -2.87
CA GLU A 21 -5.75 -8.96 -2.05
C GLU A 21 -5.33 -8.32 -0.72
N ASN A 22 -4.18 -8.68 -0.18
CA ASN A 22 -3.69 -8.21 1.11
C ASN A 22 -2.15 -8.16 1.15
N TYR A 23 -1.61 -7.57 2.22
CA TYR A 23 -0.17 -7.36 2.41
C TYR A 23 0.61 -8.68 2.42
N GLU A 24 0.14 -9.69 3.16
CA GLU A 24 0.81 -10.99 3.28
C GLU A 24 0.92 -11.70 1.93
N ALA A 25 -0.15 -11.66 1.12
CA ALA A 25 -0.15 -12.22 -0.22
C ALA A 25 0.82 -11.48 -1.15
N ALA A 26 0.91 -10.15 -1.02
CA ALA A 26 1.84 -9.34 -1.79
C ALA A 26 3.30 -9.65 -1.45
N LEU A 27 3.59 -9.80 -0.16
CA LEU A 27 4.92 -10.13 0.34
C LEU A 27 5.35 -11.53 -0.12
N ALA A 28 4.48 -12.53 0.05
CA ALA A 28 4.75 -13.90 -0.39
C ALA A 28 5.01 -13.99 -1.90
N GLU A 29 4.25 -13.24 -2.70
CA GLU A 29 4.48 -13.19 -4.15
C GLU A 29 5.82 -12.51 -4.49
N LEU A 30 6.16 -11.42 -3.80
CA LEU A 30 7.43 -10.72 -3.98
C LEU A 30 8.62 -11.61 -3.65
N GLU A 31 8.56 -12.35 -2.54
CA GLU A 31 9.60 -13.32 -2.14
C GLU A 31 9.79 -14.42 -3.19
N ALA A 32 8.68 -14.99 -3.69
CA ALA A 32 8.74 -16.02 -4.73
C ALA A 32 9.33 -15.48 -6.04
N LEU A 33 9.01 -14.22 -6.38
CA LEU A 33 9.54 -13.55 -7.55
C LEU A 33 11.04 -13.28 -7.44
N ILE A 34 11.50 -12.81 -6.28
CA ILE A 34 12.93 -12.61 -5.99
C ILE A 34 13.68 -13.94 -6.07
N ALA A 35 13.16 -14.99 -5.45
CA ALA A 35 13.78 -16.32 -5.50
C ALA A 35 13.90 -16.84 -6.94
N ARG A 36 12.92 -16.56 -7.80
CA ARG A 36 12.99 -16.88 -9.23
C ARG A 36 14.11 -16.08 -9.91
N MET A 37 14.20 -14.77 -9.65
CA MET A 37 15.23 -13.89 -10.22
C MET A 37 16.65 -14.30 -9.82
N GLU A 38 16.84 -14.68 -8.55
CA GLU A 38 18.13 -15.16 -8.03
C GLU A 38 18.55 -16.51 -8.61
N GLY A 39 17.60 -17.31 -9.09
CA GLY A 39 17.86 -18.57 -9.79
C GLY A 39 18.64 -18.42 -11.10
N GLY A 40 18.74 -17.22 -11.68
CA GLY A 40 19.63 -16.91 -12.80
C GLY A 40 19.26 -17.51 -14.15
N THR A 41 18.10 -18.17 -14.28
CA THR A 41 17.64 -18.82 -15.52
C THR A 41 16.64 -17.98 -16.32
N LEU A 42 16.37 -16.73 -15.91
CA LEU A 42 15.42 -15.87 -16.62
C LEU A 42 16.02 -15.31 -17.91
N SER A 43 15.21 -15.25 -18.96
CA SER A 43 15.52 -14.43 -20.12
C SER A 43 15.53 -12.94 -19.76
N LEU A 44 16.08 -12.10 -20.65
CA LEU A 44 16.05 -10.65 -20.46
C LEU A 44 14.61 -10.11 -20.36
N GLU A 45 13.72 -10.59 -21.23
CA GLU A 45 12.30 -10.20 -21.23
C GLU A 45 11.60 -10.64 -19.94
N ASP A 46 11.85 -11.85 -19.47
CA ASP A 46 11.33 -12.34 -18.19
C ASP A 46 11.85 -11.53 -17.01
N SER A 47 13.13 -11.14 -17.04
CA SER A 47 13.77 -10.36 -15.98
C SER A 47 13.15 -8.96 -15.89
N LEU A 48 12.87 -8.34 -17.04
CA LEU A 48 12.18 -7.05 -17.10
C LEU A 48 10.72 -7.16 -16.62
N ALA A 49 10.01 -8.23 -16.99
CA ALA A 49 8.66 -8.48 -16.51
C ALA A 49 8.63 -8.71 -14.99
N ALA A 50 9.56 -9.51 -14.47
CA ALA A 50 9.71 -9.77 -13.04
C ALA A 50 10.00 -8.48 -12.27
N TYR A 51 10.91 -7.63 -12.78
CA TYR A 51 11.18 -6.32 -12.18
C TYR A 51 9.94 -5.42 -12.12
N ARG A 52 9.19 -5.30 -13.22
CA ARG A 52 7.94 -4.49 -13.24
C ARG A 52 6.92 -4.99 -12.22
N ARG A 53 6.75 -6.32 -12.15
CA ARG A 53 5.85 -6.95 -11.18
C ARG A 53 6.32 -6.71 -9.74
N GLY A 54 7.60 -6.90 -9.46
CA GLY A 54 8.20 -6.63 -8.14
C GLY A 54 8.01 -5.18 -7.70
N ALA A 55 8.20 -4.22 -8.61
CA ALA A 55 7.96 -2.80 -8.32
C ALA A 55 6.50 -2.51 -7.97
N ALA A 56 5.55 -3.14 -8.68
CA ALA A 56 4.12 -3.02 -8.37
C ALA A 56 3.76 -3.62 -7.00
N LEU A 57 4.33 -4.77 -6.65
CA LEU A 57 4.13 -5.43 -5.36
C LEU A 57 4.69 -4.58 -4.21
N VAL A 58 5.90 -4.03 -4.36
CA VAL A 58 6.49 -3.13 -3.37
C VAL A 58 5.62 -1.88 -3.18
N ALA A 59 5.17 -1.25 -4.26
CA ALA A 59 4.30 -0.08 -4.18
C ALA A 59 2.99 -0.40 -3.43
N PHE A 60 2.40 -1.57 -3.68
CA PHE A 60 1.22 -2.03 -2.97
C PHE A 60 1.49 -2.24 -1.46
N CYS A 61 2.59 -2.90 -1.11
CA CYS A 61 3.00 -3.10 0.28
C CYS A 61 3.13 -1.77 1.03
N GLN A 62 3.80 -0.78 0.44
CA GLN A 62 3.96 0.55 1.03
C GLN A 62 2.61 1.25 1.24
N GLN A 63 1.70 1.20 0.26
CA GLN A 63 0.36 1.76 0.42
C GLN A 63 -0.45 1.11 1.54
N GLN A 64 -0.30 -0.21 1.74
CA GLN A 64 -0.99 -0.91 2.82
C GLN A 64 -0.44 -0.49 4.19
N LEU A 65 0.88 -0.32 4.32
CA LEU A 65 1.51 0.18 5.54
C LEU A 65 1.09 1.62 5.83
N GLU A 66 1.10 2.51 4.84
CA GLU A 66 0.65 3.90 4.99
C GLU A 66 -0.81 3.99 5.47
N LYS A 67 -1.69 3.15 4.93
CA LYS A 67 -3.10 3.06 5.38
C LYS A 67 -3.17 2.63 6.84
N ALA A 68 -2.42 1.60 7.23
CA ALA A 68 -2.40 1.11 8.60
C ALA A 68 -1.88 2.18 9.57
N GLU A 69 -0.78 2.86 9.23
CA GLU A 69 -0.26 3.98 10.03
C GLU A 69 -1.27 5.12 10.17
N GLN A 70 -1.97 5.46 9.09
CA GLN A 70 -2.99 6.51 9.12
C GLN A 70 -4.16 6.12 10.04
N GLN A 71 -4.57 4.85 10.03
CA GLN A 71 -5.61 4.34 10.92
C GLN A 71 -5.16 4.42 12.38
N VAL A 72 -3.93 4.02 12.69
CA VAL A 72 -3.35 4.13 14.04
C VAL A 72 -3.33 5.59 14.51
N ARG A 73 -2.85 6.52 13.67
CA ARG A 73 -2.83 7.96 14.00
C ARG A 73 -4.22 8.52 14.31
N VAL A 74 -5.25 8.09 13.58
CA VAL A 74 -6.64 8.52 13.84
C VAL A 74 -7.14 7.95 15.16
N LEU A 75 -6.85 6.69 15.46
CA LEU A 75 -7.24 6.05 16.72
C LEU A 75 -6.56 6.71 17.92
N ASP A 76 -5.26 7.01 17.82
CA ASP A 76 -4.52 7.71 18.86
C ASP A 76 -5.06 9.13 19.05
N GLY A 77 -5.25 9.89 17.97
CA GLY A 77 -5.83 11.24 18.02
C GLY A 77 -7.28 11.27 18.55
N ALA A 78 -8.07 10.24 18.25
CA ALA A 78 -9.43 10.10 18.77
C ALA A 78 -9.46 9.72 20.26
N THR A 79 -8.52 8.86 20.69
CA THR A 79 -8.33 8.49 22.10
C THR A 79 -7.84 9.68 22.92
N LEU A 80 -7.03 10.55 22.32
CA LEU A 80 -6.47 11.74 22.95
C LEU A 80 -7.38 12.98 22.88
N LYS A 81 -8.64 12.89 22.43
CA LYS A 81 -9.56 14.02 22.58
C LYS A 81 -9.66 14.31 24.08
N PRO A 82 -9.15 15.46 24.58
CA PRO A 82 -9.23 15.75 26.00
C PRO A 82 -10.72 15.73 26.32
N LEU A 83 -11.12 14.82 27.20
CA LEU A 83 -12.39 14.93 27.89
C LEU A 83 -12.33 16.32 28.47
N SER A 84 -13.11 17.22 27.88
CA SER A 84 -13.17 18.63 28.26
C SER A 84 -13.11 18.66 29.77
N ALA A 85 -12.08 19.31 30.33
CA ALA A 85 -12.03 19.67 31.73
C ALA A 85 -13.08 20.77 31.96
N GLY A 86 -14.32 20.47 31.63
CA GLY A 86 -15.51 21.18 32.00
C GLY A 86 -16.16 20.38 33.09
N THR A 87 -15.74 20.60 34.34
CA THR A 87 -16.62 20.87 35.48
C THR A 87 -15.84 20.92 36.80
N ALA A 88 -16.16 21.94 37.60
CA ALA A 88 -16.04 22.03 39.05
C ALA A 88 -14.67 22.37 39.68
N ALA A 89 -14.37 23.67 39.73
CA ALA A 89 -14.17 24.32 41.02
C ALA A 89 -14.80 25.72 40.95
N ALA A 90 -16.10 25.76 41.23
CA ALA A 90 -16.78 26.98 41.62
C ALA A 90 -16.28 27.40 43.02
N ASP A 91 -16.18 28.70 43.20
CA ASP A 91 -16.66 29.41 44.39
C ASP A 91 -16.08 29.02 45.76
N GLY A 92 -15.04 29.75 46.14
CA GLY A 92 -14.80 30.22 47.50
C GLY A 92 -14.15 31.59 47.33
N GLY A 93 -14.84 32.71 47.55
CA GLY A 93 -15.43 33.07 48.83
C GLY A 93 -14.37 33.90 49.57
N ASP A 94 -14.48 35.23 49.42
CA ASP A 94 -14.27 36.25 50.46
C ASP A 94 -13.11 36.04 51.47
N ASP A 95 -12.03 36.86 51.39
CA ASP A 95 -11.43 37.53 52.57
C ASP A 95 -10.29 38.52 52.19
N ASP A 96 -10.34 39.72 52.81
CA ASP A 96 -9.31 40.77 52.94
C ASP A 96 -8.93 41.68 51.74
N LEU A 97 -9.64 42.82 51.62
CA LEU A 97 -9.08 44.20 51.60
C LEU A 97 -10.18 45.27 51.77
#